data_AF-A0A139D7L4-F1
#
_entry.id   AF-A0A139D7L4-F1
#
_cell.length_a   1.000
_cell.length_b   1.000
_cell.length_c   1.000
_cell.angle_alpha   90.00
_cell.angle_beta   90.00
_cell.angle_gamma   90.00
#
_symmetry.space_group_name_H-M   'P 1'
#
loop_
_entity.id
_entity.type
_entity.pdbx_description
1 polymer ?
#
loop_
_entity_poly.entity_id
_entity_poly.type
_entity_poly.pdbx_seq_one_letter_code
_entity_poly.pdbx_strand_id
1 'polypeptide(L)'
;MPGEYHQFYVYEPKQRLVMALPFEDRVVQWAVYRNLNPIFDKTFYEHSCACRIGKGTHYAADQLQHWMRKLDRSPGETYYLKADVAKYFYRIDHRTLFEIIKRKISCRDTLELIWKEDH
;
A
#
# COMPACT_ATOMS: atom_id res chain seq x y z
N MET A 1 6.15 -23.94 -5.92
CA MET A 1 6.36 -23.40 -4.56
C MET A 1 6.82 -21.97 -4.74
N PRO A 2 6.42 -20.99 -3.92
CA PRO A 2 7.15 -19.74 -3.93
C PRO A 2 8.61 -20.05 -3.57
N GLY A 3 9.54 -19.65 -4.42
CA GLY A 3 10.96 -19.90 -4.16
C GLY A 3 11.47 -18.99 -3.05
N GLU A 4 12.65 -19.29 -2.54
CA GLU A 4 13.26 -18.52 -1.45
C GLU A 4 13.40 -17.04 -1.81
N TYR A 5 13.11 -16.16 -0.84
CA TYR A 5 13.29 -14.74 -1.00
C TYR A 5 14.78 -14.40 -1.18
N HIS A 6 15.11 -13.74 -2.28
CA HIS A 6 16.44 -13.16 -2.46
C HIS A 6 16.54 -11.87 -1.63
N GLN A 7 17.32 -11.94 -0.56
CA GLN A 7 17.55 -10.80 0.33
C GLN A 7 18.77 -9.99 -0.11
N PHE A 8 18.59 -8.69 -0.32
CA PHE A 8 19.68 -7.77 -0.57
C PHE A 8 19.42 -6.40 0.05
N TYR A 9 20.49 -5.69 0.38
CA TYR A 9 20.40 -4.34 0.92
C TYR A 9 20.47 -3.30 -0.20
N VAL A 10 19.54 -2.35 -0.18
CA VAL A 10 19.58 -1.15 -1.03
C VAL A 10 19.84 0.06 -0.14
N TYR A 11 20.79 0.91 -0.54
CA TYR A 11 21.29 2.00 0.30
C TYR A 11 20.65 3.37 0.03
N GLU A 12 19.97 3.57 -1.11
CA GLU A 12 19.45 4.89 -1.49
C GLU A 12 17.92 4.98 -1.45
N PRO A 13 17.32 6.02 -0.82
CA PRO A 13 17.91 7.11 -0.01
C PRO A 13 18.16 6.75 1.48
N LYS A 14 17.89 5.50 1.89
CA LYS A 14 18.13 4.95 3.23
C LYS A 14 18.31 3.44 3.12
N GLN A 15 19.17 2.84 3.94
CA GLN A 15 19.37 1.39 3.97
C GLN A 15 18.05 0.67 4.25
N ARG A 16 17.65 -0.21 3.32
CA ARG A 16 16.47 -1.08 3.42
C ARG A 16 16.83 -2.49 3.00
N LEU A 17 16.38 -3.46 3.79
CA LEU A 17 16.40 -4.87 3.39
C LEU A 17 15.29 -5.07 2.35
N VAL A 18 15.66 -5.45 1.14
CA VAL A 18 14.73 -5.81 0.07
C VAL A 18 14.66 -7.33 0.01
N MET A 19 13.45 -7.86 0.13
CA MET A 19 13.15 -9.27 -0.07
C MET A 19 12.51 -9.40 -1.46
N ALA A 20 13.30 -9.80 -2.46
CA ALA A 20 12.79 -9.99 -3.81
C ALA A 20 12.34 -11.43 -4.01
N LEU A 21 11.11 -11.58 -4.53
CA LEU A 21 10.62 -12.88 -4.94
C LEU A 21 11.29 -13.34 -6.25
N PRO A 22 11.41 -14.66 -6.44
CA PRO A 22 11.73 -15.27 -7.73
C PRO A 22 10.83 -14.74 -8.84
N PHE A 23 11.32 -14.79 -10.09
CA PHE A 23 10.59 -14.22 -11.22
C PHE A 23 9.19 -14.82 -11.40
N GLU A 24 9.05 -16.14 -11.28
CA GLU A 24 7.78 -16.85 -11.42
C GLU A 24 6.74 -16.37 -10.39
N ASP A 25 7.17 -16.21 -9.14
CA ASP A 25 6.30 -15.72 -8.07
C ASP A 25 5.91 -14.27 -8.25
N ARG A 26 6.80 -13.45 -8.82
CA ARG A 26 6.45 -12.08 -9.20
C ARG A 26 5.35 -12.06 -10.24
N VAL A 27 5.36 -12.97 -11.22
CA VAL A 27 4.30 -13.06 -12.24
C VAL A 27 2.95 -13.42 -11.60
N VAL A 28 2.94 -14.41 -10.70
CA VAL A 28 1.72 -14.80 -9.96
C VAL A 28 1.21 -13.66 -9.09
N GLN A 29 2.08 -13.01 -8.31
CA GLN A 29 1.70 -11.85 -7.50
C GLN A 29 1.13 -10.72 -8.35
N TRP A 30 1.73 -10.46 -9.52
CA TRP A 30 1.26 -9.41 -10.42
C TRP A 30 -0.12 -9.74 -11.01
N ALA A 31 -0.37 -11.02 -11.33
CA ALA A 31 -1.67 -11.48 -11.81
C ALA A 31 -2.76 -11.35 -10.73
N VAL A 32 -2.46 -11.74 -9.48
CA VAL A 32 -3.37 -11.54 -8.34
C VAL A 32 -3.63 -10.06 -8.12
N TYR A 33 -2.57 -9.24 -8.06
CA TYR A 33 -2.68 -7.79 -7.88
C TYR A 33 -3.58 -7.14 -8.93
N ARG A 34 -3.43 -7.47 -10.22
CA ARG A 34 -4.25 -6.90 -11.30
C ARG A 34 -5.75 -7.17 -11.11
N ASN A 35 -6.12 -8.33 -10.56
CA ASN A 35 -7.51 -8.68 -10.31
C ASN A 35 -8.06 -8.04 -9.04
N LEU A 36 -7.25 -7.94 -7.99
CA LEU A 36 -7.68 -7.40 -6.70
C LEU A 36 -7.69 -5.87 -6.65
N ASN A 37 -6.73 -5.23 -7.31
CA ASN A 37 -6.53 -3.78 -7.25
C ASN A 37 -7.82 -2.98 -7.60
N PRO A 38 -8.59 -3.31 -8.66
CA PRO A 38 -9.84 -2.60 -8.97
C PRO A 38 -10.94 -2.73 -7.90
N ILE A 39 -10.91 -3.79 -7.09
CA ILE A 39 -11.88 -4.02 -6.00
C ILE A 39 -11.53 -3.12 -4.82
N PHE A 40 -10.24 -3.09 -4.44
CA PHE A 40 -9.77 -2.27 -3.31
C PHE A 40 -9.66 -0.79 -3.66
N ASP A 41 -9.29 -0.43 -4.89
CA ASP A 41 -9.12 0.97 -5.28
C ASP A 41 -10.39 1.80 -5.11
N LYS A 42 -11.55 1.18 -5.37
CA LYS A 42 -12.88 1.79 -5.15
C LYS A 42 -13.20 2.06 -3.68
N THR A 43 -12.52 1.38 -2.75
CA THR A 43 -12.75 1.53 -1.30
C THR A 43 -11.79 2.52 -0.66
N PHE A 44 -10.69 2.86 -1.32
CA PHE A 44 -9.74 3.80 -0.75
C PHE A 44 -10.31 5.21 -0.71
N TYR A 45 -10.03 5.89 0.42
CA TYR A 45 -10.37 7.29 0.59
C TYR A 45 -9.81 8.14 -0.55
N GLU A 46 -10.56 9.17 -0.94
CA GLU A 46 -10.27 9.98 -2.11
C GLU A 46 -8.89 10.63 -2.06
N HIS A 47 -8.46 11.11 -0.89
CA HIS A 47 -7.15 11.74 -0.72
C HIS A 47 -6.02 10.75 -0.41
N SER A 48 -6.29 9.44 -0.44
CA SER A 48 -5.22 8.46 -0.51
C SER A 48 -4.58 8.54 -1.89
N CYS A 49 -3.32 8.99 -1.93
CA CYS A 49 -2.59 9.27 -3.18
C CYS A 49 -1.47 8.26 -3.47
N ALA A 50 -1.09 7.42 -2.50
CA ALA A 50 0.00 6.48 -2.65
C ALA A 50 -0.44 5.25 -3.47
N CYS A 51 0.40 4.82 -4.41
CA CYS A 51 0.25 3.57 -5.18
C CYS A 51 -1.08 3.41 -5.93
N ARG A 52 -1.69 4.51 -6.38
CA ARG A 52 -2.96 4.51 -7.13
C ARG A 52 -2.78 5.03 -8.54
N ILE A 53 -3.56 4.50 -9.48
CA ILE A 53 -3.49 4.92 -10.88
C ILE A 53 -4.06 6.33 -10.99
N GLY A 54 -3.31 7.25 -11.59
CA GLY A 54 -3.71 8.65 -11.75
C GLY A 54 -3.61 9.51 -10.49
N LYS A 55 -3.18 8.96 -9.36
CA LYS A 55 -2.88 9.71 -8.13
C LYS A 55 -1.43 9.48 -7.75
N GLY A 56 -0.72 10.56 -7.49
CA GLY A 56 0.70 10.53 -7.15
C GLY A 56 1.11 11.80 -6.44
N THR A 57 2.42 12.05 -6.37
CA THR A 57 2.99 13.18 -5.64
C THR A 57 2.42 14.52 -6.11
N HIS A 58 2.24 14.70 -7.42
CA HIS A 58 1.67 15.93 -7.98
C HIS A 58 0.23 16.16 -7.54
N TYR A 59 -0.64 15.15 -7.68
CA TYR A 59 -2.03 15.24 -7.22
C TYR A 59 -2.13 15.54 -5.71
N ALA A 60 -1.28 14.91 -4.89
CA ALA A 60 -1.23 15.18 -3.46
C ALA A 60 -0.79 16.63 -3.14
N ALA A 61 0.21 17.14 -3.86
CA ALA A 61 0.69 18.50 -3.70
C ALA A 61 -0.36 19.53 -4.13
N ASP A 62 -1.06 19.31 -5.25
CA ASP A 62 -2.11 20.20 -5.75
C ASP A 62 -3.29 20.27 -4.77
N GLN A 63 -3.72 19.13 -4.24
CA GLN A 63 -4.79 19.08 -3.22
C GLN A 63 -4.38 19.78 -1.92
N LEU A 64 -3.15 19.57 -1.46
CA LEU A 64 -2.62 20.26 -0.28
C LEU A 64 -2.60 21.77 -0.50
N GLN A 65 -2.10 22.23 -1.65
CA GLN A 65 -2.07 23.65 -2.00
C GLN A 65 -3.47 24.25 -2.06
N HIS A 66 -4.45 23.51 -2.59
CA HIS A 66 -5.85 23.94 -2.62
C HIS A 66 -6.39 24.16 -1.20
N TRP A 67 -6.16 23.23 -0.27
CA TRP A 67 -6.59 23.38 1.12
C TRP A 67 -5.88 24.52 1.84
N MET A 68 -4.58 24.68 1.64
CA MET A 68 -3.81 25.79 2.22
C MET A 68 -4.36 27.15 1.77
N ARG A 69 -4.64 27.32 0.47
CA ARG A 69 -5.25 28.56 -0.07
C ARG A 69 -6.64 28.83 0.51
N LYS A 70 -7.40 27.79 0.83
CA LYS A 70 -8.73 27.93 1.44
C LYS A 70 -8.62 28.37 2.90
N LEU A 71 -7.68 27.80 3.63
CA LEU A 71 -7.39 28.14 5.04
C LEU A 71 -6.86 29.57 5.18
N ASP A 72 -5.99 30.01 4.28
CA ASP A 72 -5.42 31.37 4.25
C ASP A 72 -6.47 32.48 4.11
N ARG A 73 -7.63 32.16 3.52
CA ARG A 73 -8.76 33.08 3.36
C ARG A 73 -9.69 33.12 4.58
N SER A 74 -9.49 32.24 5.56
CA SER A 74 -10.29 32.20 6.78
C SER A 74 -9.54 32.89 7.91
N PRO A 75 -10.18 33.81 8.66
CA PRO A 75 -9.54 34.44 9.81
C PRO A 75 -9.30 33.40 10.91
N GLY A 76 -8.04 33.16 11.27
CA GLY A 76 -7.64 32.26 12.36
C GLY A 76 -6.23 31.68 12.18
N GLU A 77 -5.67 31.14 13.25
CA GLU A 77 -4.40 30.41 13.21
C GLU A 77 -4.59 29.04 12.55
N THR A 78 -3.73 28.70 11.58
CA THR A 78 -3.76 27.41 10.89
C THR A 78 -2.73 26.46 11.49
N TYR A 79 -3.18 25.25 11.87
CA TYR A 79 -2.33 24.19 12.39
C TYR A 79 -2.28 23.00 11.43
N TYR A 80 -1.12 22.35 11.29
CA TYR A 80 -0.97 21.14 10.50
C TYR A 80 -0.32 20.01 11.32
N LEU A 81 -0.78 18.78 11.08
CA LEU A 81 -0.22 17.57 11.68
C LEU A 81 0.58 16.80 10.63
N LYS A 82 1.87 16.62 10.88
CA LYS A 82 2.72 15.71 10.12
C LYS A 82 2.93 14.44 10.94
N ALA A 83 2.39 13.32 10.47
CA ALA A 83 2.55 12.00 11.08
C ALA A 83 3.21 11.03 10.09
N ASP A 84 4.10 10.18 10.58
CA ASP A 84 4.76 9.12 9.81
C ASP A 84 4.79 7.81 10.61
N VAL A 85 4.61 6.68 9.94
CA VAL A 85 4.59 5.36 10.57
C VAL A 85 5.91 4.64 10.32
N ALA A 86 6.74 4.54 11.37
CA ALA A 86 8.01 3.85 11.28
C ALA A 86 7.85 2.35 11.03
N LYS A 87 8.62 1.81 10.08
CA LYS A 87 8.68 0.37 9.74
C LYS A 87 7.31 -0.24 9.41
N TYR A 88 6.44 0.51 8.73
CA TYR A 88 5.08 0.09 8.35
C TYR A 88 5.01 -1.38 7.89
N PHE A 89 5.75 -1.75 6.83
CA PHE A 89 5.73 -3.12 6.29
C PHE A 89 6.15 -4.22 7.27
N TYR A 90 7.03 -3.94 8.23
CA TYR A 90 7.47 -4.93 9.23
C TYR A 90 6.50 -5.05 10.41
N ARG A 91 5.58 -4.09 10.57
CA ARG A 91 4.64 -4.03 11.69
C ARG A 91 3.22 -4.45 11.31
N ILE A 92 2.97 -4.74 10.04
CA ILE A 92 1.65 -5.19 9.59
C ILE A 92 1.40 -6.59 10.15
N ASP A 93 0.32 -6.73 10.91
CA ASP A 93 -0.15 -8.02 11.37
C ASP A 93 -0.83 -8.76 10.21
N HIS A 94 -0.21 -9.86 9.76
CA HIS A 94 -0.68 -10.63 8.61
C HIS A 94 -2.09 -11.20 8.82
N ARG A 95 -2.45 -11.59 10.05
CA ARG A 95 -3.78 -12.13 10.38
C ARG A 95 -4.86 -11.06 10.20
N THR A 96 -4.63 -9.86 10.74
CA THR A 96 -5.52 -8.71 10.63
C THR A 96 -5.67 -8.28 9.18
N LEU A 97 -4.57 -8.23 8.42
CA LEU A 97 -4.61 -7.94 6.99
C LEU A 97 -5.47 -8.98 6.24
N PHE A 98 -5.28 -10.26 6.52
CA PHE A 98 -6.04 -11.33 5.89
C PHE A 98 -7.53 -11.26 6.20
N GLU A 99 -7.91 -10.96 7.45
CA GLU A 99 -9.31 -10.75 7.84
C GLU A 99 -9.95 -9.57 7.10
N ILE A 100 -9.20 -8.48 6.87
CA ILE A 100 -9.69 -7.35 6.06
C ILE A 100 -9.92 -7.78 4.60
N ILE A 101 -9.01 -8.56 4.03
CA ILE A 101 -9.11 -9.08 2.65
C ILE A 101 -10.32 -10.02 2.51
N LYS A 102 -10.51 -10.93 3.46
CA LYS A 102 -11.60 -11.92 3.50
C LYS A 102 -12.99 -11.26 3.57
N ARG A 103 -13.10 -10.07 4.15
CA ARG A 103 -14.36 -9.29 4.15
C ARG A 103 -14.76 -8.79 2.75
N LYS A 104 -13.82 -8.70 1.82
CA LYS A 104 -14.05 -8.17 0.47
C LYS A 104 -13.97 -9.23 -0.63
N ILE A 105 -13.23 -10.32 -0.41
CA ILE A 105 -13.07 -11.41 -1.37
C ILE A 105 -13.75 -12.66 -0.80
N SER A 106 -14.76 -13.17 -1.52
CA SER A 106 -15.46 -14.41 -1.17
C SER A 106 -14.89 -15.66 -1.86
N CYS A 107 -14.05 -15.49 -2.88
CA CYS A 107 -13.47 -16.61 -3.63
C CYS A 107 -12.44 -17.37 -2.77
N ARG A 108 -12.77 -18.62 -2.44
CA ARG A 108 -11.94 -19.50 -1.61
C ARG A 108 -10.54 -19.73 -2.21
N ASP A 109 -10.47 -20.09 -3.49
CA ASP A 109 -9.20 -20.37 -4.17
C ASP A 109 -8.26 -19.16 -4.18
N THR A 110 -8.82 -17.95 -4.33
CA THR A 110 -8.05 -16.71 -4.25
C THR A 110 -7.54 -16.44 -2.83
N LEU A 111 -8.35 -16.72 -1.81
CA LEU A 111 -7.94 -16.57 -0.40
C LEU A 111 -6.85 -17.58 -0.04
N GLU A 112 -6.95 -18.85 -0.49
CA GLU A 112 -5.93 -19.88 -0.29
C GLU A 112 -4.62 -19.55 -1.02
N LEU A 113 -4.69 -18.89 -2.19
CA LEU A 113 -3.50 -18.42 -2.91
C LEU A 113 -2.78 -17.28 -2.18
N ILE A 114 -3.53 -16.39 -1.50
CA ILE A 114 -2.99 -15.25 -0.75
C ILE A 114 -2.47 -15.70 0.63
N TRP A 115 -3.17 -16.65 1.26
CA TRP A 115 -2.87 -17.17 2.58
C TRP A 115 -2.38 -18.60 2.48
N LYS A 116 -1.06 -18.73 2.32
CA LYS A 116 -0.38 -19.98 2.62
C LYS A 116 0.16 -19.87 4.04
N GLU A 117 -0.32 -20.71 4.95
CA GLU A 117 0.35 -20.92 6.22
C GLU A 117 1.75 -21.48 5.90
N ASP A 118 2.79 -20.74 6.28
CA ASP A 118 4.11 -21.31 6.48
C ASP A 118 3.96 -22.39 7.57
N HIS A 119 4.02 -23.66 7.15
CA HIS A 119 4.30 -24.78 8.05
C HIS A 119 5.80 -24.88 8.27
#